data_AF-A0A284RFX7-F1
#
_entry.id   AF-A0A284RFX7-F1
#
_cell.length_a   1.000
_cell.length_b   1.000
_cell.length_c   1.000
_cell.angle_alpha   90.00
_cell.angle_beta   90.00
_cell.angle_gamma   90.00
#
_symmetry.space_group_name_H-M   'P 1'
#
loop_
_entity.id
_entity.type
_entity.pdbx_description
1 polymer ?
#
loop_
_entity_poly.entity_id
_entity_poly.type
_entity_poly.pdbx_seq_one_letter_code
_entity_poly.pdbx_strand_id
1 'polypeptide(L)'
;MESLEARSRDVQERTFCKWLNTKLELNGYPPMSSLVKDLSDGVRLIQLMEIMGDVSLGRYNKAPRMRIQKAENVNKALEFITSRGVKLTNIGPEDIIDGNLKLILGMIWTLILRFTIADIRRVEEGLSAKEGLLLWCQRKTEPYKEVNVQDFSLSWSDGLALFVYKHRIALNTLANSLRKLDKSDRHANTRLAFQVAADHLNIPQLLEVEDLCDSNHPDERSVMTYIASFFHAFSSMDQAETVSRRVDKFAELMQSVWLSRNDYERRVKLLLRALSEIRAKWSASMFSGTYTDAKSHSADFTTYKQTTKRTWVTEKQDIATLFGNVQTKLKTYGLREYVPPQGFALPDLDEAWKALLASEAQRSRSINAQIRQIKESLRKQFADVANDFERRLHLISSELAAVDGPLEAQQQEVQHIQTRIPVLSETLADVASAEAECAAANVEENDYTVFTCQDLEFELELVVQSIAKKIAFIDNQIVSRNMTNLTPAQLEQFESTFRYFDRDESNTLNQSEMTAALASLGIVYSDEDMNYIYDQVVQDYGAVSFEAFINLLVDITEDQTSPEQLREAFRGIASDKLFVTELDLRIAHLPASSVDYLKEVMPIVRNDAGEPEYDYERWLDDVFA
;
A
#
# COMPACT_ATOMS: atom_id res chain seq x y z
N MET A 1 70.74 15.37 -70.45
CA MET A 1 70.29 14.09 -69.89
C MET A 1 71.12 13.69 -68.67
N GLU A 2 72.45 13.72 -68.73
CA GLU A 2 73.33 13.41 -67.58
C GLU A 2 73.11 14.24 -66.30
N SER A 3 72.77 15.54 -66.38
CA SER A 3 72.60 16.38 -65.17
C SER A 3 71.32 16.09 -64.37
N LEU A 4 70.25 15.64 -65.04
CA LEU A 4 68.98 15.29 -64.38
C LEU A 4 69.09 13.94 -63.66
N GLU A 5 69.73 12.96 -64.28
CA GLU A 5 69.99 11.67 -63.64
C GLU A 5 70.98 11.77 -62.48
N ALA A 6 71.98 12.64 -62.58
CA ALA A 6 72.92 12.89 -61.49
C ALA A 6 72.21 13.53 -60.27
N ARG A 7 71.34 14.53 -60.50
CA ARG A 7 70.54 15.17 -59.44
C ARG A 7 69.57 14.19 -58.79
N SER A 8 68.88 13.35 -59.57
CA SER A 8 67.98 12.32 -59.03
C SER A 8 68.71 11.28 -58.17
N ARG A 9 69.94 10.89 -58.57
CA ARG A 9 70.79 9.97 -57.79
C ARG A 9 71.26 10.58 -56.46
N ASP A 10 71.62 11.87 -56.46
CA ASP A 10 72.02 12.59 -55.24
C ASP A 10 70.87 12.68 -54.22
N VAL A 11 69.67 13.08 -54.67
CA VAL A 11 68.46 13.10 -53.83
C VAL A 11 68.17 11.72 -53.23
N GLN A 12 68.28 10.67 -54.05
CA GLN A 12 68.05 9.30 -53.62
C GLN A 12 69.09 8.82 -52.59
N GLU A 13 70.38 9.13 -52.80
CA GLU A 13 71.44 8.84 -51.83
C GLU A 13 71.17 9.51 -50.49
N ARG A 14 70.85 10.81 -50.48
CA ARG A 14 70.56 11.55 -49.24
C ARG A 14 69.33 10.98 -48.53
N THR A 15 68.25 10.72 -49.27
CA THR A 15 66.99 10.20 -48.70
C THR A 15 67.18 8.81 -48.11
N PHE A 16 67.85 7.91 -48.83
CA PHE A 16 68.11 6.54 -48.36
C PHE A 16 69.10 6.51 -47.19
N CYS A 17 70.11 7.38 -47.20
CA CYS A 17 71.02 7.54 -46.06
C CYS A 17 70.27 8.01 -44.82
N LYS A 18 69.46 9.07 -44.93
CA LYS A 18 68.60 9.54 -43.84
C LYS A 18 67.68 8.43 -43.35
N TRP A 19 67.02 7.69 -44.24
CA TRP A 19 66.14 6.58 -43.88
C TRP A 19 66.86 5.48 -43.09
N LEU A 20 68.05 5.05 -43.53
CA LEU A 20 68.86 4.06 -42.81
C LEU A 20 69.30 4.59 -41.43
N ASN A 21 69.68 5.87 -41.37
CA ASN A 21 70.06 6.51 -40.11
C ASN A 21 68.90 6.51 -39.10
N THR A 22 67.64 6.67 -39.54
CA THR A 22 66.49 6.54 -38.63
C THR A 22 66.47 5.19 -37.92
N LYS A 23 66.89 4.11 -38.59
CA LYS A 23 66.91 2.76 -38.02
C LYS A 23 68.11 2.55 -37.10
N LEU A 24 69.26 3.10 -37.47
CA LEU A 24 70.49 3.05 -36.67
C LEU A 24 70.33 3.82 -35.36
N GLU A 25 69.86 5.05 -35.42
CA GLU A 25 69.74 5.96 -34.27
C GLU A 25 68.74 5.43 -33.24
N LEU A 26 67.59 4.90 -33.70
CA LEU A 26 66.60 4.25 -32.82
C LEU A 26 67.18 3.06 -32.04
N ASN A 27 68.26 2.44 -32.53
CA ASN A 27 68.93 1.30 -31.91
C ASN A 27 70.31 1.68 -31.30
N GLY A 28 70.58 2.97 -31.11
CA GLY A 28 71.78 3.46 -30.44
C GLY A 28 73.07 3.40 -31.25
N TYR A 29 72.98 3.21 -32.57
CA TYR A 29 74.13 3.22 -33.46
C TYR A 29 74.40 4.62 -34.04
N PRO A 30 75.67 5.01 -34.26
CA PRO A 30 75.96 6.31 -34.85
C PRO A 30 75.54 6.37 -36.33
N PRO A 31 75.09 7.55 -36.81
CA PRO A 31 74.60 7.72 -38.17
C PRO A 31 75.71 7.62 -39.21
N MET A 32 75.33 7.22 -40.41
CA MET A 32 76.19 7.19 -41.59
C MET A 32 76.22 8.55 -42.27
N SER A 33 77.38 8.88 -42.84
CA SER A 33 77.63 10.12 -43.60
C SER A 33 77.68 9.87 -45.10
N SER A 34 78.07 8.67 -45.53
CA SER A 34 78.17 8.29 -46.94
C SER A 34 77.86 6.80 -47.10
N LEU A 35 76.86 6.48 -47.94
CA LEU A 35 76.48 5.09 -48.21
C LEU A 35 77.65 4.28 -48.78
N VAL A 36 78.46 4.90 -49.63
CA VAL A 36 79.61 4.25 -50.27
C VAL A 36 80.68 3.89 -49.25
N LYS A 37 81.06 4.82 -48.37
CA LYS A 37 82.15 4.58 -47.40
C LYS A 37 81.69 3.69 -46.25
N ASP A 38 80.53 4.00 -45.67
CA ASP A 38 80.07 3.40 -44.43
C ASP A 38 79.50 1.98 -44.60
N LEU A 39 79.10 1.59 -45.82
CA LEU A 39 78.68 0.22 -46.13
C LEU A 39 79.81 -0.67 -46.68
N SER A 40 80.95 -0.08 -47.10
CA SER A 40 82.03 -0.79 -47.80
C SER A 40 82.70 -1.90 -46.97
N ASP A 41 82.57 -1.86 -45.65
CA ASP A 41 83.15 -2.84 -44.72
C ASP A 41 82.17 -3.95 -44.29
N GLY A 42 80.90 -3.82 -44.69
CA GLY A 42 79.80 -4.74 -44.39
C GLY A 42 79.29 -4.73 -42.95
N VAL A 43 79.95 -4.01 -42.02
CA VAL A 43 79.55 -4.00 -40.60
C VAL A 43 78.21 -3.29 -40.41
N ARG A 44 78.05 -2.11 -41.02
CA ARG A 44 76.81 -1.34 -40.98
C ARG A 44 75.66 -2.05 -41.67
N LEU A 45 75.97 -2.71 -42.79
CA LEU A 45 74.98 -3.46 -43.54
C LEU A 45 74.42 -4.63 -42.71
N ILE A 46 75.28 -5.36 -42.00
CA ILE A 46 74.85 -6.40 -41.06
C ILE A 46 73.97 -5.83 -39.95
N GLN A 47 74.40 -4.75 -39.28
CA GLN A 47 73.62 -4.12 -38.20
C GLN A 47 72.22 -3.69 -38.67
N LEU A 48 72.13 -3.09 -39.85
CA LEU A 48 70.86 -2.71 -40.48
C LEU A 48 69.98 -3.93 -40.75
N MET A 49 70.57 -5.05 -41.19
CA MET A 49 69.84 -6.30 -41.43
C MET A 49 69.34 -6.94 -40.14
N GLU A 50 70.12 -6.88 -39.07
CA GLU A 50 69.69 -7.33 -37.76
C GLU A 50 68.49 -6.50 -37.25
N ILE A 51 68.54 -5.17 -37.42
CA ILE A 51 67.46 -4.25 -37.04
C ILE A 51 66.19 -4.49 -37.86
N MET A 52 66.29 -4.55 -39.19
CA MET A 52 65.11 -4.73 -40.06
C MET A 52 64.54 -6.16 -39.99
N GLY A 53 65.39 -7.12 -39.65
CA GLY A 53 65.05 -8.54 -39.54
C GLY A 53 64.53 -8.96 -38.17
N ASP A 54 64.77 -8.14 -37.14
CA ASP A 54 64.59 -8.47 -35.72
C ASP A 54 65.23 -9.82 -35.33
N VAL A 55 66.44 -10.08 -35.86
CA VAL A 55 67.21 -11.31 -35.62
C VAL A 55 68.70 -11.03 -35.65
N SER A 56 69.48 -11.72 -34.81
CA SER A 56 70.94 -11.62 -34.89
C SER A 56 71.49 -12.49 -36.03
N LEU A 57 72.44 -11.94 -36.79
CA LEU A 57 73.20 -12.65 -37.81
C LEU A 57 74.39 -13.42 -37.21
N GLY A 58 74.55 -13.42 -35.89
CA GLY A 58 75.63 -14.14 -35.21
C GLY A 58 76.99 -13.46 -35.39
N ARG A 59 78.08 -14.25 -35.38
CA ARG A 59 79.44 -13.68 -35.39
C ARG A 59 79.85 -13.16 -36.78
N TYR A 60 80.41 -11.95 -36.83
CA TYR A 60 80.98 -11.32 -38.02
C TYR A 60 82.20 -10.45 -37.65
N ASN A 61 82.97 -10.00 -38.64
CA ASN A 61 84.20 -9.23 -38.40
C ASN A 61 83.87 -7.77 -38.04
N LYS A 62 84.08 -7.36 -36.79
CA LYS A 62 83.72 -5.99 -36.32
C LYS A 62 84.66 -4.88 -36.78
N ALA A 63 85.89 -5.21 -37.15
CA ALA A 63 86.89 -4.27 -37.65
C ALA A 63 87.67 -4.88 -38.83
N PRO A 64 87.00 -5.11 -39.97
CA PRO A 64 87.61 -5.82 -41.10
C PRO A 64 88.65 -4.92 -41.79
N ARG A 65 89.92 -5.37 -41.82
CA ARG A 65 91.02 -4.65 -42.48
C ARG A 65 91.32 -5.20 -43.86
N MET A 66 91.14 -6.50 -44.05
CA MET A 66 91.40 -7.20 -45.31
C MET A 66 90.14 -7.18 -46.19
N ARG A 67 90.30 -7.01 -47.51
CA ARG A 67 89.19 -7.05 -48.47
C ARG A 67 88.34 -8.32 -48.34
N ILE A 68 88.97 -9.47 -48.08
CA ILE A 68 88.30 -10.75 -47.85
C ILE A 68 87.36 -10.68 -46.63
N GLN A 69 87.79 -10.08 -45.51
CA GLN A 69 86.95 -9.93 -44.31
C GLN A 69 85.75 -9.00 -44.55
N LYS A 70 85.92 -7.97 -45.39
CA LYS A 70 84.83 -7.09 -45.82
C LYS A 70 83.84 -7.85 -46.71
N ALA A 71 84.33 -8.66 -47.65
CA ALA A 71 83.51 -9.50 -48.51
C ALA A 71 82.71 -10.54 -47.74
N GLU A 72 83.30 -11.19 -46.73
CA GLU A 72 82.58 -12.12 -45.84
C GLU A 72 81.42 -11.43 -45.11
N ASN A 73 81.66 -10.23 -44.55
CA ASN A 73 80.62 -9.46 -43.87
C ASN A 73 79.49 -9.06 -44.84
N VAL A 74 79.84 -8.50 -46.01
CA VAL A 74 78.85 -8.08 -47.00
C VAL A 74 78.06 -9.29 -47.50
N ASN A 75 78.73 -10.39 -47.86
CA ASN A 75 78.08 -11.60 -48.35
C ASN A 75 77.07 -12.15 -47.33
N LYS A 76 77.45 -12.15 -46.05
CA LYS A 76 76.56 -12.55 -44.96
C LYS A 76 75.28 -11.71 -44.88
N ALA A 77 75.38 -10.40 -45.10
CA ALA A 77 74.19 -9.55 -45.18
C ALA A 77 73.37 -9.82 -46.45
N LEU A 78 74.01 -10.00 -47.61
CA LEU A 78 73.31 -10.29 -48.88
C LEU A 78 72.57 -11.64 -48.85
N GLU A 79 73.16 -12.66 -48.21
CA GLU A 79 72.51 -13.95 -47.97
C GLU A 79 71.26 -13.79 -47.11
N PHE A 80 71.34 -12.98 -46.04
CA PHE A 80 70.18 -12.68 -45.22
C PHE A 80 69.07 -12.00 -46.00
N ILE A 81 69.39 -10.99 -46.80
CA ILE A 81 68.44 -10.28 -47.66
C ILE A 81 67.73 -11.26 -48.60
N THR A 82 68.50 -12.15 -49.22
CA THR A 82 67.99 -13.19 -50.11
C THR A 82 67.07 -14.17 -49.37
N SER A 83 67.44 -14.59 -48.15
CA SER A 83 66.65 -15.49 -47.30
C SER A 83 65.27 -14.91 -46.92
N ARG A 84 65.14 -13.57 -46.86
CA ARG A 84 63.88 -12.87 -46.56
C ARG A 84 63.00 -12.64 -47.81
N GLY A 85 63.39 -13.24 -48.94
CA GLY A 85 62.62 -13.26 -50.19
C GLY A 85 62.88 -12.07 -51.11
N VAL A 86 63.98 -11.32 -50.91
CA VAL A 86 64.39 -10.22 -51.80
C VAL A 86 65.29 -10.78 -52.90
N LYS A 87 64.95 -10.50 -54.17
CA LYS A 87 65.77 -10.91 -55.32
C LYS A 87 66.83 -9.84 -55.61
N LEU A 88 68.09 -10.16 -55.33
CA LEU A 88 69.23 -9.31 -55.67
C LEU A 88 69.75 -9.70 -57.07
N THR A 89 69.32 -9.00 -58.11
CA THR A 89 69.81 -9.22 -59.49
C THR A 89 71.05 -8.35 -59.75
N ASN A 90 72.18 -8.96 -60.09
CA ASN A 90 73.45 -8.28 -60.43
C ASN A 90 74.05 -7.42 -59.29
N ILE A 91 73.95 -7.88 -58.03
CA ILE A 91 74.59 -7.23 -56.88
C ILE A 91 75.45 -8.26 -56.15
N GLY A 92 76.77 -8.12 -56.23
CA GLY A 92 77.74 -8.93 -55.50
C GLY A 92 78.39 -8.18 -54.34
N PRO A 93 79.16 -8.86 -53.48
CA PRO A 93 79.88 -8.21 -52.38
C PRO A 93 80.92 -7.20 -52.88
N GLU A 94 81.55 -7.45 -54.02
CA GLU A 94 82.55 -6.55 -54.61
C GLU A 94 81.95 -5.19 -55.01
N ASP A 95 80.71 -5.18 -55.50
CA ASP A 95 80.01 -3.94 -55.89
C ASP A 95 79.79 -2.99 -54.71
N ILE A 96 79.65 -3.54 -53.50
CA ILE A 96 79.44 -2.77 -52.27
C ILE A 96 80.79 -2.32 -51.71
N ILE A 97 81.80 -3.19 -51.72
CA ILE A 97 83.16 -2.86 -51.23
C ILE A 97 83.80 -1.77 -52.09
N ASP A 98 83.65 -1.89 -53.42
CA ASP A 98 84.23 -0.94 -54.38
C ASP A 98 83.38 0.33 -54.55
N GLY A 99 82.23 0.40 -53.88
CA GLY A 99 81.46 1.62 -53.79
C GLY A 99 80.62 1.95 -55.03
N ASN A 100 80.08 0.94 -55.71
CA ASN A 100 79.18 1.15 -56.84
C ASN A 100 77.83 1.72 -56.36
N LEU A 101 77.76 3.06 -56.29
CA LEU A 101 76.61 3.78 -55.75
C LEU A 101 75.29 3.35 -56.41
N LYS A 102 75.26 3.12 -57.73
CA LYS A 102 74.03 2.71 -58.44
C LYS A 102 73.49 1.37 -57.92
N LEU A 103 74.37 0.39 -57.68
CA LEU A 103 73.98 -0.92 -57.16
C LEU A 103 73.65 -0.86 -55.66
N ILE A 104 74.38 -0.03 -54.89
CA ILE A 104 74.09 0.21 -53.47
C ILE A 104 72.69 0.84 -53.30
N LEU A 105 72.35 1.87 -54.07
CA LEU A 105 71.01 2.48 -54.07
C LEU A 105 69.94 1.48 -54.52
N GLY A 106 70.24 0.66 -55.54
CA GLY A 106 69.36 -0.42 -55.98
C GLY A 106 69.06 -1.43 -54.86
N MET A 107 70.09 -1.86 -54.13
CA MET A 107 69.94 -2.75 -52.96
C MET A 107 69.08 -2.09 -51.88
N ILE A 108 69.41 -0.86 -51.46
CA ILE A 108 68.68 -0.18 -50.40
C ILE A 108 67.21 0.03 -50.77
N TRP A 109 66.93 0.36 -52.04
CA TRP A 109 65.55 0.44 -52.53
C TRP A 109 64.80 -0.88 -52.35
N THR A 110 65.41 -2.02 -52.69
CA THR A 110 64.76 -3.33 -52.50
C THR A 110 64.48 -3.62 -51.02
N LEU A 111 65.33 -3.14 -50.11
CA LEU A 111 65.10 -3.24 -48.66
C LEU A 111 63.95 -2.35 -48.21
N ILE A 112 63.91 -1.08 -48.61
CA ILE A 112 62.80 -0.17 -48.31
C ILE A 112 61.48 -0.75 -48.81
N LEU A 113 61.47 -1.22 -50.06
CA LEU A 113 60.28 -1.83 -50.67
C LEU A 113 59.82 -3.04 -49.86
N ARG A 114 60.74 -3.92 -49.41
CA ARG A 114 60.39 -5.16 -48.70
C ARG A 114 60.01 -4.98 -47.23
N PHE A 115 60.73 -4.12 -46.51
CA PHE A 115 60.62 -3.98 -45.06
C PHE A 115 59.80 -2.77 -44.63
N THR A 116 59.53 -1.82 -45.53
CA THR A 116 58.68 -0.65 -45.22
C THR A 116 57.40 -0.68 -46.05
N ILE A 117 57.46 -0.90 -47.36
CA ILE A 117 56.29 -0.71 -48.24
C ILE A 117 55.49 -1.99 -48.44
N ALA A 118 56.13 -3.16 -48.47
CA ALA A 118 55.46 -4.43 -48.75
C ALA A 118 54.45 -4.85 -47.67
N ASP A 119 54.57 -4.38 -46.42
CA ASP A 119 53.57 -4.66 -45.39
C ASP A 119 52.24 -3.93 -45.65
N ILE A 120 52.27 -2.80 -46.38
CA ILE A 120 51.07 -2.09 -46.84
C ILE A 120 50.22 -2.98 -47.75
N ARG A 121 50.88 -3.80 -48.59
CA ARG A 121 50.22 -4.75 -49.50
C ARG A 121 49.31 -5.74 -48.77
N ARG A 122 49.62 -6.11 -47.52
CA ARG A 122 48.79 -7.08 -46.77
C ARG A 122 47.45 -6.51 -46.33
N VAL A 123 47.28 -5.19 -46.36
CA VAL A 123 46.04 -4.51 -45.94
C VAL A 123 45.02 -4.44 -47.09
N GLU A 124 45.46 -4.43 -48.34
CA GLU A 124 44.60 -4.24 -49.51
C GLU A 124 44.84 -5.38 -50.54
N GLU A 125 44.19 -6.52 -50.29
CA GLU A 125 44.35 -7.77 -51.04
C GLU A 125 44.37 -7.58 -52.57
N GLY A 126 45.41 -8.11 -53.22
CA GLY A 126 45.51 -8.18 -54.70
C GLY A 126 46.31 -7.07 -55.38
N LEU A 127 46.62 -5.96 -54.70
CA LEU A 127 47.41 -4.87 -55.26
C LEU A 127 48.93 -5.09 -55.10
N SER A 128 49.75 -4.41 -55.91
CA SER A 128 51.17 -4.25 -55.61
C SER A 128 51.38 -3.29 -54.43
N ALA A 129 52.54 -3.37 -53.78
CA ALA A 129 52.85 -2.51 -52.64
C ALA A 129 52.83 -1.00 -52.99
N LYS A 130 53.21 -0.65 -54.23
CA LYS A 130 53.12 0.72 -54.75
C LYS A 130 51.66 1.15 -54.95
N GLU A 131 50.84 0.29 -55.55
CA GLU A 131 49.42 0.57 -55.80
C GLU A 131 48.62 0.68 -54.51
N GLY A 132 48.88 -0.19 -53.52
CA GLY A 132 48.22 -0.09 -52.20
C GLY A 132 48.58 1.20 -51.46
N LEU A 133 49.85 1.62 -51.49
CA LEU A 133 50.23 2.91 -50.91
C LEU A 133 49.59 4.08 -51.68
N LEU A 134 49.50 4.01 -53.00
CA LEU A 134 48.84 5.04 -53.81
C LEU A 134 47.33 5.11 -53.52
N LEU A 135 46.66 3.97 -53.43
CA LEU A 135 45.24 3.89 -53.10
C LEU A 135 44.97 4.43 -51.70
N TRP A 136 45.83 4.12 -50.73
CA TRP A 136 45.76 4.73 -49.39
C TRP A 136 45.87 6.25 -49.47
N CYS A 137 46.83 6.78 -50.22
CA CYS A 137 46.97 8.23 -50.42
C CYS A 137 45.69 8.82 -51.02
N GLN A 138 45.18 8.23 -52.11
CA GLN A 138 43.97 8.67 -52.80
C GLN A 138 42.76 8.69 -51.87
N ARG A 139 42.56 7.65 -51.06
CA ARG A 139 41.46 7.59 -50.07
C ARG A 139 41.59 8.66 -48.99
N LYS A 140 42.81 8.99 -48.56
CA LYS A 140 43.04 10.05 -47.57
C LYS A 140 42.88 11.44 -48.18
N THR A 141 43.12 11.61 -49.48
CA THR A 141 42.99 12.89 -50.19
C THR A 141 41.64 13.10 -50.88
N GLU A 142 40.81 12.07 -51.06
CA GLU A 142 39.48 12.14 -51.70
C GLU A 142 38.57 13.29 -51.19
N PRO A 143 38.54 13.62 -49.88
CA PRO A 143 37.73 14.75 -49.39
C PRO A 143 38.18 16.12 -49.89
N TYR A 144 39.38 16.24 -50.46
CA TYR A 144 40.01 17.50 -50.86
C TYR A 144 39.97 17.64 -52.37
N LYS A 145 38.96 18.36 -52.88
CA LYS A 145 38.73 18.56 -54.33
C LYS A 145 39.92 19.15 -55.10
N GLU A 146 40.84 19.81 -54.41
CA GLU A 146 41.99 20.51 -54.99
C GLU A 146 43.26 19.65 -55.01
N VAL A 147 43.20 18.43 -54.46
CA VAL A 147 44.34 17.49 -54.39
C VAL A 147 43.98 16.23 -55.17
N ASN A 148 44.80 15.89 -56.16
CA ASN A 148 44.62 14.68 -56.95
C ASN A 148 45.94 13.90 -57.04
N VAL A 149 46.08 12.85 -56.22
CA VAL A 149 47.30 12.03 -56.19
C VAL A 149 47.20 10.90 -57.20
N GLN A 150 48.05 10.95 -58.24
CA GLN A 150 48.09 9.94 -59.32
C GLN A 150 49.43 9.20 -59.40
N ASP A 151 50.49 9.78 -58.84
CA ASP A 151 51.84 9.22 -58.85
C ASP A 151 52.59 9.54 -57.55
N PHE A 152 53.86 9.12 -57.47
CA PHE A 152 54.79 9.49 -56.40
C PHE A 152 55.85 10.49 -56.88
N SER A 153 55.54 11.29 -57.91
CA SER A 153 56.46 12.28 -58.47
C SER A 153 55.77 13.65 -58.50
N LEU A 154 55.14 14.00 -59.63
CA LEU A 154 54.56 15.32 -59.87
C LEU A 154 53.38 15.64 -58.95
N SER A 155 52.60 14.63 -58.54
CA SER A 155 51.41 14.80 -57.69
C SER A 155 51.71 15.37 -56.30
N TRP A 156 52.99 15.42 -55.91
CA TRP A 156 53.45 15.87 -54.61
C TRP A 156 54.24 17.20 -54.66
N SER A 157 54.53 17.71 -55.87
CA SER A 157 55.40 18.87 -56.10
C SER A 157 54.81 20.21 -55.64
N ASP A 158 53.48 20.29 -55.54
CA ASP A 158 52.74 21.47 -55.08
C ASP A 158 52.64 21.58 -53.55
N GLY A 159 53.05 20.53 -52.81
CA GLY A 159 52.98 20.46 -51.35
C GLY A 159 51.57 20.29 -50.77
N LEU A 160 50.51 20.33 -51.60
CA LEU A 160 49.12 20.27 -51.14
C LEU A 160 48.74 18.86 -50.69
N ALA A 161 49.26 17.83 -51.37
CA ALA A 161 49.06 16.44 -50.99
C ALA A 161 49.68 16.10 -49.61
N LEU A 162 50.83 16.69 -49.28
CA LEU A 162 51.45 16.56 -47.95
C LEU A 162 50.66 17.31 -46.87
N PHE A 163 50.05 18.44 -47.23
CA PHE A 163 49.26 19.26 -46.31
C PHE A 163 47.98 18.57 -45.83
N VAL A 164 47.39 17.68 -46.63
CA VAL A 164 46.25 16.85 -46.22
C VAL A 164 46.55 16.05 -44.95
N TYR A 165 47.77 15.54 -44.82
CA TYR A 165 48.20 14.79 -43.64
C TYR A 165 48.36 15.68 -42.41
N LYS A 166 48.80 16.93 -42.59
CA LYS A 166 48.76 17.95 -41.53
C LYS A 166 47.33 18.21 -41.04
N HIS A 167 46.35 18.34 -41.94
CA HIS A 167 44.96 18.58 -41.54
C HIS A 167 44.40 17.44 -40.68
N ARG A 168 44.75 16.19 -41.00
CA ARG A 168 44.35 15.03 -40.21
C ARG A 168 44.94 15.05 -38.80
N ILE A 169 46.19 15.49 -38.65
CA ILE A 169 46.85 15.66 -37.34
C ILE A 169 46.19 16.82 -36.56
N ALA A 170 45.88 17.93 -37.26
CA ALA A 170 45.26 19.13 -36.70
C ALA A 170 43.75 19.01 -36.44
N LEU A 171 43.07 17.95 -36.87
CA LEU A 171 41.68 17.68 -36.47
C LEU A 171 41.56 17.40 -34.96
N ASN A 172 42.67 17.07 -34.29
CA ASN A 172 42.77 17.07 -32.82
C ASN A 172 43.17 18.44 -32.22
N THR A 173 43.57 19.41 -33.03
CA THR A 173 44.01 20.77 -32.65
C THR A 173 43.51 21.80 -33.67
N LEU A 174 42.23 22.17 -33.55
CA LEU A 174 41.58 23.31 -34.20
C LEU A 174 41.46 23.27 -35.75
N ALA A 175 40.29 22.84 -36.21
CA ALA A 175 39.83 22.97 -37.58
C ALA A 175 39.73 24.44 -38.02
N ASN A 176 40.59 24.88 -38.97
CA ASN A 176 40.30 25.92 -39.99
C ASN A 176 41.52 26.33 -40.88
N SER A 177 42.63 25.60 -40.87
CA SER A 177 43.89 26.06 -41.47
C SER A 177 44.02 25.86 -42.99
N LEU A 178 43.21 25.00 -43.63
CA LEU A 178 43.27 24.80 -45.10
C LEU A 178 42.71 25.99 -45.89
N ARG A 179 41.73 26.72 -45.33
CA ARG A 179 41.10 27.87 -46.01
C ARG A 179 41.94 29.15 -45.96
N LYS A 180 42.93 29.21 -45.07
CA LYS A 180 43.82 30.38 -44.87
C LYS A 180 45.19 30.22 -45.53
N LEU A 181 45.45 29.09 -46.19
CA LEU A 181 46.73 28.81 -46.80
C LEU A 181 46.83 29.47 -48.18
N ASP A 182 47.98 30.07 -48.47
CA ASP A 182 48.30 30.48 -49.83
C ASP A 182 48.67 29.23 -50.63
N LYS A 183 47.78 28.86 -51.56
CA LYS A 183 47.92 27.66 -52.40
C LYS A 183 49.01 27.83 -53.47
N SER A 184 49.48 29.05 -53.69
CA SER A 184 50.55 29.33 -54.65
C SER A 184 51.96 29.09 -54.08
N ASP A 185 52.12 29.12 -52.75
CA ASP A 185 53.41 28.95 -52.08
C ASP A 185 53.72 27.48 -51.75
N ARG A 186 54.18 26.74 -52.77
CA ARG A 186 54.56 25.33 -52.66
C ARG A 186 55.66 25.06 -51.62
N HIS A 187 56.61 25.99 -51.44
CA HIS A 187 57.74 25.80 -50.52
C HIS A 187 57.31 25.95 -49.07
N ALA A 188 56.52 26.98 -48.75
CA ALA A 188 56.00 27.14 -47.41
C ALA A 188 55.08 25.97 -47.02
N ASN A 189 54.23 25.53 -47.95
CA ASN A 189 53.29 24.43 -47.71
C ASN A 189 54.02 23.11 -47.40
N THR A 190 55.03 22.77 -48.21
CA THR A 190 55.85 21.57 -48.02
C THR A 190 56.69 21.64 -46.74
N ARG A 191 57.36 22.76 -46.48
CA ARG A 191 58.16 22.97 -45.26
C ARG A 191 57.32 22.78 -44.00
N LEU A 192 56.13 23.36 -43.99
CA LEU A 192 55.21 23.28 -42.87
C LEU A 192 54.68 21.85 -42.67
N ALA A 193 54.42 21.12 -43.76
CA ALA A 193 54.01 19.72 -43.67
C ALA A 193 55.13 18.84 -43.08
N PHE A 194 56.38 19.05 -43.49
CA PHE A 194 57.53 18.32 -42.95
C PHE A 194 57.76 18.64 -41.47
N GLN A 195 57.68 19.92 -41.08
CA GLN A 195 57.81 20.33 -39.69
C GLN A 195 56.75 19.68 -38.80
N VAL A 196 55.48 19.72 -39.21
CA VAL A 196 54.38 19.09 -38.47
C VAL A 196 54.59 17.57 -38.34
N ALA A 197 55.09 16.92 -39.39
CA ALA A 197 55.37 15.48 -39.36
C ALA A 197 56.48 15.14 -38.36
N ALA A 198 57.54 15.94 -38.29
CA ALA A 198 58.61 15.76 -37.31
C ALA A 198 58.11 16.02 -35.88
N ASP A 199 57.46 17.17 -35.65
CA ASP A 199 57.09 17.62 -34.30
C ASP A 199 55.95 16.79 -33.68
N HIS A 200 54.99 16.32 -34.49
CA HIS A 200 53.79 15.66 -33.98
C HIS A 200 53.70 14.16 -34.28
N LEU A 201 54.37 13.66 -35.31
CA LEU A 201 54.35 12.23 -35.67
C LEU A 201 55.71 11.55 -35.48
N ASN A 202 56.75 12.28 -35.04
CA ASN A 202 58.12 11.79 -34.98
C ASN A 202 58.60 11.18 -36.31
N ILE A 203 58.11 11.72 -37.45
CA ILE A 203 58.58 11.32 -38.78
C ILE A 203 59.77 12.21 -39.13
N PRO A 204 61.00 11.67 -39.20
CA PRO A 204 62.17 12.46 -39.54
C PRO A 204 62.12 12.93 -40.98
N GLN A 205 62.51 14.17 -41.23
CA GLN A 205 62.50 14.76 -42.57
C GLN A 205 63.53 14.07 -43.50
N LEU A 206 63.06 13.15 -44.34
CA LEU A 206 63.93 12.41 -45.27
C LEU A 206 64.24 13.20 -46.56
N LEU A 207 63.32 14.09 -46.96
CA LEU A 207 63.41 14.89 -48.19
C LEU A 207 63.66 16.37 -47.88
N GLU A 208 64.40 17.06 -48.74
CA GLU A 208 64.47 18.52 -48.71
C GLU A 208 63.29 19.13 -49.46
N VAL A 209 62.95 20.38 -49.15
CA VAL A 209 61.79 21.05 -49.76
C VAL A 209 62.05 21.30 -51.25
N GLU A 210 63.28 21.68 -51.56
CA GLU A 210 63.82 21.97 -52.88
C GLU A 210 63.82 20.71 -53.77
N ASP A 211 64.04 19.52 -53.18
CA ASP A 211 64.04 18.24 -53.90
C ASP A 211 62.66 17.86 -54.45
N LEU A 212 61.60 18.36 -53.81
CA LEU A 212 60.22 18.08 -54.18
C LEU A 212 59.61 19.21 -55.04
N CYS A 213 59.87 20.47 -54.68
CA CYS A 213 59.22 21.64 -55.28
C CYS A 213 59.93 22.18 -56.53
N ASP A 214 61.27 22.10 -56.60
CA ASP A 214 62.09 22.67 -57.69
C ASP A 214 62.48 21.65 -58.76
N SER A 215 62.13 20.37 -58.56
CA SER A 215 62.38 19.32 -59.54
C SER A 215 61.21 19.19 -60.50
N ASN A 216 61.49 19.22 -61.80
CA ASN A 216 60.49 18.93 -62.83
C ASN A 216 60.04 17.46 -62.80
N HIS A 217 60.81 16.56 -62.17
CA HIS A 217 60.46 15.17 -61.95
C HIS A 217 61.09 14.70 -60.62
N PRO A 218 60.39 14.86 -59.48
CA PRO A 218 60.85 14.32 -58.19
C PRO A 218 61.09 12.81 -58.27
N ASP A 219 62.11 12.31 -57.57
CA ASP A 219 62.46 10.89 -57.57
C ASP A 219 61.37 10.05 -56.87
N GLU A 220 60.67 9.21 -57.64
CA GLU A 220 59.55 8.42 -57.12
C GLU A 220 59.92 7.55 -55.92
N ARG A 221 61.13 6.97 -55.93
CA ARG A 221 61.58 6.07 -54.87
C ARG A 221 61.79 6.82 -53.55
N SER A 222 62.38 8.01 -53.64
CA SER A 222 62.60 8.88 -52.48
C SER A 222 61.28 9.39 -51.90
N VAL A 223 60.33 9.80 -52.75
CA VAL A 223 58.97 10.20 -52.33
C VAL A 223 58.22 9.02 -51.70
N MET A 224 58.21 7.85 -52.34
CA MET A 224 57.56 6.64 -51.79
C MET A 224 58.12 6.27 -50.41
N THR A 225 59.43 6.36 -50.22
CA THR A 225 60.09 6.06 -48.93
C THR A 225 59.57 6.98 -47.83
N TYR A 226 59.43 8.27 -48.14
CA TYR A 226 58.94 9.25 -47.18
C TYR A 226 57.43 9.07 -46.90
N ILE A 227 56.61 8.91 -47.93
CA ILE A 227 55.16 8.70 -47.79
C ILE A 227 54.84 7.40 -47.03
N ALA A 228 55.63 6.34 -47.22
CA ALA A 228 55.47 5.11 -46.44
C ALA A 228 55.69 5.36 -44.93
N SER A 229 56.54 6.32 -44.54
CA SER A 229 56.71 6.69 -43.13
C SER A 229 55.44 7.33 -42.55
N PHE A 230 54.71 8.14 -43.35
CA PHE A 230 53.39 8.64 -42.96
C PHE A 230 52.36 7.52 -42.81
N PHE A 231 52.33 6.57 -43.75
CA PHE A 231 51.42 5.42 -43.66
C PHE A 231 51.56 4.68 -42.33
N HIS A 232 52.79 4.34 -41.94
CA HIS A 232 53.06 3.60 -40.70
C HIS A 232 52.67 4.38 -39.46
N ALA A 233 53.01 5.67 -39.40
CA ALA A 233 52.64 6.53 -38.27
C ALA A 233 51.11 6.60 -38.10
N PHE A 234 50.36 6.87 -39.18
CA PHE A 234 48.90 6.93 -39.11
C PHE A 234 48.25 5.57 -38.84
N SER A 235 48.78 4.48 -39.40
CA SER A 235 48.26 3.14 -39.14
C SER A 235 48.42 2.77 -37.65
N SER A 236 49.57 3.08 -37.06
CA SER A 236 49.80 2.88 -35.62
C SER A 236 48.85 3.71 -34.75
N MET A 237 48.56 4.96 -35.16
CA MET A 237 47.59 5.81 -34.46
C MET A 237 46.16 5.24 -34.54
N ASP A 238 45.71 4.83 -35.73
CA ASP A 238 44.37 4.27 -35.94
C ASP A 238 44.18 2.95 -35.15
N GLN A 239 45.24 2.13 -35.04
CA GLN A 239 45.25 0.93 -34.20
C GLN A 239 45.14 1.29 -32.71
N ALA A 240 45.92 2.26 -32.23
CA ALA A 240 45.85 2.72 -30.85
C ALA A 240 44.45 3.25 -30.49
N GLU A 241 43.82 4.03 -31.38
CA GLU A 241 42.46 4.52 -31.18
C GLU A 241 41.43 3.38 -31.13
N THR A 242 41.57 2.38 -32.01
CA THR A 242 40.68 1.21 -32.02
C THR A 242 40.79 0.41 -30.72
N VAL A 243 42.01 0.23 -30.19
CA VAL A 243 42.23 -0.42 -28.89
C VAL A 243 41.59 0.41 -27.76
N SER A 244 41.81 1.72 -27.74
CA SER A 244 41.19 2.62 -26.75
C SER A 244 39.67 2.54 -26.77
N ARG A 245 39.03 2.57 -27.95
CA ARG A 245 37.57 2.43 -28.09
C ARG A 245 37.05 1.08 -27.58
N ARG A 246 37.83 0.00 -27.71
CA ARG A 246 37.45 -1.32 -27.17
C ARG A 246 37.49 -1.31 -25.64
N VAL A 247 38.51 -0.71 -25.06
CA VAL A 247 38.63 -0.56 -23.59
C VAL A 247 37.50 0.32 -23.05
N ASP A 248 37.19 1.43 -23.72
CA ASP A 248 36.13 2.35 -23.34
C ASP A 248 34.76 1.66 -23.30
N LYS A 249 34.38 0.97 -24.39
CA LYS A 249 33.13 0.18 -24.44
C LYS A 249 33.06 -0.90 -23.37
N PHE A 250 34.19 -1.52 -23.04
CA PHE A 250 34.24 -2.51 -21.96
C PHE A 250 34.06 -1.86 -20.59
N ALA A 251 34.66 -0.69 -20.35
CA ALA A 251 34.48 0.07 -19.13
C ALA A 251 33.02 0.52 -18.94
N GLU A 252 32.37 1.03 -19.98
CA GLU A 252 30.94 1.38 -19.97
C GLU A 252 30.06 0.17 -19.62
N LEU A 253 30.33 -0.98 -20.24
CA LEU A 253 29.63 -2.23 -19.95
C LEU A 253 29.76 -2.61 -18.48
N MET A 254 30.99 -2.60 -17.95
CA MET A 254 31.28 -2.97 -16.57
C MET A 254 30.69 -1.99 -15.56
N GLN A 255 30.71 -0.68 -15.85
CA GLN A 255 30.06 0.34 -15.04
C GLN A 255 28.54 0.11 -14.99
N SER A 256 27.91 -0.17 -16.13
CA SER A 256 26.48 -0.47 -16.18
C SER A 256 26.13 -1.73 -15.37
N VAL A 257 26.93 -2.79 -15.47
CA VAL A 257 26.76 -4.01 -14.65
C VAL A 257 26.91 -3.69 -13.16
N TRP A 258 27.91 -2.88 -12.79
CA TRP A 258 28.15 -2.48 -11.40
C TRP A 258 26.95 -1.71 -10.84
N LEU A 259 26.41 -0.74 -11.58
CA LEU A 259 25.22 0.01 -11.17
C LEU A 259 24.01 -0.92 -10.94
N SER A 260 23.73 -1.85 -11.86
CA SER A 260 22.61 -2.78 -11.71
C SER A 260 22.79 -3.75 -10.53
N ARG A 261 24.02 -4.19 -10.22
CA ARG A 261 24.31 -5.02 -9.04
C ARG A 261 24.06 -4.26 -7.73
N ASN A 262 24.54 -3.01 -7.65
CA ASN A 262 24.33 -2.18 -6.47
C ASN A 262 22.85 -1.85 -6.26
N ASP A 263 22.12 -1.58 -7.34
CA ASP A 263 20.67 -1.35 -7.26
C ASP A 263 19.93 -2.60 -6.76
N TYR A 264 20.29 -3.79 -7.28
CA TYR A 264 19.76 -5.06 -6.79
C TYR A 264 20.00 -5.24 -5.28
N GLU A 265 21.24 -5.09 -4.82
CA GLU A 265 21.59 -5.26 -3.40
C GLU A 265 20.85 -4.25 -2.51
N ARG A 266 20.74 -2.99 -2.94
CA ARG A 266 20.00 -1.95 -2.22
C ARG A 266 18.52 -2.31 -2.09
N ARG A 267 17.88 -2.69 -3.19
CA ARG A 267 16.45 -3.01 -3.25
C ARG A 267 16.12 -4.25 -2.41
N VAL A 268 16.92 -5.31 -2.52
CA VAL A 268 16.80 -6.52 -1.68
C VAL A 268 16.91 -6.18 -0.20
N LYS A 269 17.94 -5.41 0.19
CA LYS A 269 18.15 -5.03 1.58
C LYS A 269 16.98 -4.22 2.15
N LEU A 270 16.46 -3.25 1.39
CA LEU A 270 15.31 -2.45 1.80
C LEU A 270 14.04 -3.29 1.96
N LEU A 271 13.78 -4.19 1.01
CA LEU A 271 12.62 -5.07 1.06
C LEU A 271 12.72 -6.02 2.27
N LEU A 272 13.83 -6.73 2.45
CA LEU A 272 14.05 -7.63 3.58
C LEU A 272 13.87 -6.92 4.93
N ARG A 273 14.40 -5.71 5.05
CA ARG A 273 14.22 -4.88 6.25
C ARG A 273 12.74 -4.57 6.49
N ALA A 274 12.03 -4.09 5.48
CA ALA A 274 10.61 -3.77 5.59
C ALA A 274 9.75 -4.99 5.98
N LEU A 275 10.06 -6.17 5.42
CA LEU A 275 9.43 -7.44 5.79
C LEU A 275 9.67 -7.80 7.26
N SER A 276 10.88 -7.59 7.76
CA SER A 276 11.20 -7.85 9.17
C SER A 276 10.51 -6.89 10.12
N GLU A 277 10.46 -5.60 9.78
CA GLU A 277 9.87 -4.54 10.62
C GLU A 277 8.35 -4.72 10.78
N ILE A 278 7.63 -5.06 9.70
CA ILE A 278 6.18 -5.28 9.80
C ILE A 278 5.85 -6.54 10.62
N ARG A 279 6.66 -7.59 10.49
CA ARG A 279 6.50 -8.81 11.29
C ARG A 279 6.73 -8.52 12.77
N ALA A 280 7.77 -7.74 13.08
CA ALA A 280 8.03 -7.29 14.45
C ALA A 280 6.87 -6.45 14.99
N LYS A 281 6.34 -5.50 14.19
CA LYS A 281 5.18 -4.68 14.55
C LYS A 281 3.96 -5.54 14.91
N TRP A 282 3.64 -6.56 14.10
CA TRP A 282 2.53 -7.46 14.39
C TRP A 282 2.76 -8.34 15.63
N SER A 283 4.00 -8.76 15.88
CA SER A 283 4.33 -9.54 17.08
C SER A 283 4.26 -8.72 18.37
N ALA A 284 4.53 -7.41 18.30
CA ALA A 284 4.50 -6.51 19.45
C ALA A 284 3.11 -5.91 19.72
N SER A 285 2.22 -5.89 18.73
CA SER A 285 0.88 -5.32 18.89
C SER A 285 -0.02 -6.19 19.77
N MET A 286 -0.50 -5.61 20.87
CA MET A 286 -1.46 -6.20 21.80
C MET A 286 -2.85 -5.62 21.57
N PHE A 287 -3.89 -6.42 21.83
CA PHE A 287 -5.27 -5.97 21.79
C PHE A 287 -5.67 -5.39 23.15
N SER A 288 -6.43 -4.29 23.15
CA SER A 288 -7.00 -3.69 24.36
C SER A 288 -8.18 -4.48 24.94
N GLY A 289 -8.75 -5.41 24.16
CA GLY A 289 -9.96 -6.18 24.51
C GLY A 289 -11.27 -5.50 24.09
N THR A 290 -11.23 -4.28 23.56
CA THR A 290 -12.43 -3.58 23.07
C THR A 290 -12.74 -3.93 21.61
N TYR A 291 -14.03 -3.95 21.24
CA TYR A 291 -14.46 -4.24 19.87
C TYR A 291 -13.95 -3.21 18.87
N THR A 292 -13.98 -1.93 19.24
CA THR A 292 -13.52 -0.81 18.39
C THR A 292 -12.04 -0.92 18.02
N ASP A 293 -11.19 -1.28 18.99
CA ASP A 293 -9.77 -1.53 18.79
C ASP A 293 -9.52 -2.76 17.89
N ALA A 294 -10.21 -3.88 18.16
CA ALA A 294 -10.09 -5.07 17.32
C ALA A 294 -10.54 -4.80 15.86
N LYS A 295 -11.58 -3.97 15.68
CA LYS A 295 -12.05 -3.52 14.36
C LYS A 295 -11.04 -2.59 13.68
N SER A 296 -10.44 -1.66 14.42
CA SER A 296 -9.36 -0.79 13.94
C SER A 296 -8.16 -1.61 13.43
N HIS A 297 -7.69 -2.58 14.21
CA HIS A 297 -6.65 -3.51 13.78
C HIS A 297 -7.02 -4.30 12.51
N SER A 298 -8.29 -4.68 12.35
CA SER A 298 -8.78 -5.34 11.13
C SER A 298 -8.76 -4.41 9.90
N ALA A 299 -9.17 -3.15 10.09
CA ALA A 299 -9.13 -2.12 9.06
C ALA A 299 -7.69 -1.82 8.63
N ASP A 300 -6.77 -1.59 9.57
CA ASP A 300 -5.35 -1.37 9.31
C ASP A 300 -4.71 -2.54 8.54
N PHE A 301 -5.03 -3.78 8.95
CA PHE A 301 -4.53 -4.97 8.26
C PHE A 301 -5.06 -5.08 6.83
N THR A 302 -6.32 -4.68 6.61
CA THR A 302 -6.92 -4.62 5.27
C THR A 302 -6.24 -3.55 4.40
N THR A 303 -6.01 -2.36 4.95
CA THR A 303 -5.29 -1.27 4.28
C THR A 303 -3.88 -1.71 3.89
N TYR A 304 -3.14 -2.34 4.79
CA TYR A 304 -1.81 -2.91 4.50
C TYR A 304 -1.86 -3.90 3.32
N LYS A 305 -2.84 -4.82 3.29
CA LYS A 305 -2.99 -5.80 2.20
C LYS A 305 -3.30 -5.15 0.84
N GLN A 306 -4.02 -4.04 0.83
CA GLN A 306 -4.42 -3.34 -0.39
C GLN A 306 -3.37 -2.34 -0.89
N THR A 307 -2.48 -1.86 -0.01
CA THR A 307 -1.48 -0.85 -0.33
C THR A 307 -0.07 -1.43 -0.28
N THR A 308 0.56 -1.47 0.90
CA THR A 308 1.95 -1.86 1.13
C THR A 308 2.28 -3.26 0.62
N LYS A 309 1.42 -4.25 0.86
CA LYS A 309 1.69 -5.62 0.39
C LYS A 309 1.79 -5.67 -1.14
N ARG A 310 0.93 -4.92 -1.86
CA ARG A 310 0.92 -4.90 -3.32
C ARG A 310 2.22 -4.30 -3.87
N THR A 311 2.69 -3.19 -3.28
CA THR A 311 3.97 -2.59 -3.70
C THR A 311 5.14 -3.54 -3.49
N TRP A 312 5.15 -4.30 -2.39
CA TRP A 312 6.19 -5.30 -2.14
C TRP A 312 6.13 -6.52 -3.07
N VAL A 313 4.93 -6.95 -3.49
CA VAL A 313 4.79 -8.02 -4.50
C VAL A 313 5.42 -7.58 -5.83
N THR A 314 5.13 -6.35 -6.27
CA THR A 314 5.75 -5.78 -7.48
C THR A 314 7.26 -5.67 -7.32
N GLU A 315 7.73 -5.11 -6.20
CA GLU A 315 9.16 -4.95 -5.90
C GLU A 315 9.91 -6.29 -5.92
N LYS A 316 9.33 -7.35 -5.34
CA LYS A 316 9.90 -8.70 -5.36
C LYS A 316 10.08 -9.23 -6.79
N GLN A 317 9.10 -9.01 -7.66
CA GLN A 317 9.17 -9.40 -9.08
C GLN A 317 10.23 -8.60 -9.84
N ASP A 318 10.29 -7.29 -9.60
CA ASP A 318 11.26 -6.40 -10.25
C ASP A 318 12.70 -6.75 -9.85
N ILE A 319 12.93 -7.06 -8.57
CA ILE A 319 14.23 -7.53 -8.06
C ILE A 319 14.65 -8.83 -8.75
N ALA A 320 13.74 -9.80 -8.90
CA ALA A 320 14.02 -11.06 -9.59
C ALA A 320 14.36 -10.83 -11.07
N THR A 321 13.63 -9.90 -11.71
CA THR A 321 13.86 -9.50 -13.11
C THR A 321 15.21 -8.80 -13.27
N LEU A 322 15.55 -7.87 -12.37
CA LEU A 322 16.83 -7.17 -12.36
C LEU A 322 18.00 -8.14 -12.20
N PHE A 323 17.89 -9.11 -11.29
CA PHE A 323 18.89 -10.17 -11.13
C PHE A 323 19.05 -10.99 -12.42
N GLY A 324 17.94 -11.43 -13.02
CA GLY A 324 17.94 -12.14 -14.29
C GLY A 324 18.60 -11.35 -15.44
N ASN A 325 18.33 -10.05 -15.51
CA ASN A 325 18.94 -9.14 -16.48
C ASN A 325 20.46 -9.02 -16.27
N VAL A 326 20.92 -8.89 -15.02
CA VAL A 326 22.35 -8.87 -14.68
C VAL A 326 23.03 -10.17 -15.08
N GLN A 327 22.44 -11.33 -14.76
CA GLN A 327 23.00 -12.64 -15.13
C GLN A 327 23.06 -12.82 -16.64
N THR A 328 21.99 -12.48 -17.34
CA THR A 328 21.91 -12.58 -18.81
C THR A 328 22.98 -11.70 -19.44
N LYS A 329 23.13 -10.45 -18.96
CA LYS A 329 24.15 -9.53 -19.45
C LYS A 329 25.57 -10.11 -19.25
N LEU A 330 25.88 -10.65 -18.08
CA LEU A 330 27.18 -11.27 -17.82
C LEU A 330 27.44 -12.48 -18.73
N LYS A 331 26.45 -13.35 -18.89
CA LYS A 331 26.54 -14.55 -19.72
C LYS A 331 26.74 -14.22 -21.20
N THR A 332 26.02 -13.22 -21.73
CA THR A 332 26.14 -12.76 -23.12
C THR A 332 27.57 -12.34 -23.47
N TYR A 333 28.30 -11.74 -22.52
CA TYR A 333 29.69 -11.32 -22.70
C TYR A 333 30.72 -12.34 -22.17
N GLY A 334 30.31 -13.55 -21.79
CA GLY A 334 31.21 -14.58 -21.26
C GLY A 334 31.89 -14.21 -19.93
N LEU A 335 31.29 -13.29 -19.17
CA LEU A 335 31.79 -12.83 -17.88
C LEU A 335 31.34 -13.76 -16.75
N ARG A 336 32.09 -13.74 -15.65
CA ARG A 336 31.74 -14.50 -14.44
C ARG A 336 30.36 -14.11 -13.93
N GLU A 337 29.56 -15.13 -13.63
CA GLU A 337 28.23 -14.97 -13.03
C GLU A 337 28.30 -14.18 -11.72
N TYR A 338 27.27 -13.38 -11.48
CA TYR A 338 27.17 -12.58 -10.27
C TYR A 338 26.67 -13.47 -9.12
N VAL A 339 27.36 -13.42 -7.98
CA VAL A 339 26.95 -14.11 -6.75
C VAL A 339 26.63 -13.02 -5.73
N PRO A 340 25.36 -12.89 -5.29
CA PRO A 340 24.99 -11.93 -4.26
C PRO A 340 25.71 -12.20 -2.93
N PRO A 341 25.89 -11.17 -2.08
CA PRO A 341 26.30 -11.35 -0.70
C PRO A 341 25.36 -12.30 0.07
N GLN A 342 25.88 -12.93 1.12
CA GLN A 342 25.12 -13.88 1.94
C GLN A 342 23.84 -13.23 2.49
N GLY A 343 22.69 -13.90 2.32
CA GLY A 343 21.39 -13.41 2.78
C GLY A 343 20.67 -12.48 1.78
N PHE A 344 21.29 -12.13 0.65
CA PHE A 344 20.69 -11.31 -0.40
C PHE A 344 20.39 -12.08 -1.68
N ALA A 345 20.46 -13.42 -1.66
CA ALA A 345 20.09 -14.20 -2.82
C ALA A 345 18.56 -14.27 -2.97
N LEU A 346 18.07 -14.56 -4.18
CA LEU A 346 16.63 -14.74 -4.42
C LEU A 346 15.97 -15.80 -3.50
N PRO A 347 16.61 -16.95 -3.20
CA PRO A 347 16.06 -17.92 -2.25
C PRO A 347 15.90 -17.37 -0.83
N ASP A 348 16.82 -16.51 -0.38
CA ASP A 348 16.75 -15.87 0.94
C ASP A 348 15.53 -14.93 1.01
N LEU A 349 15.30 -14.18 -0.08
CA LEU A 349 14.12 -13.32 -0.22
C LEU A 349 12.81 -14.13 -0.27
N ASP A 350 12.81 -15.27 -0.96
CA ASP A 350 11.66 -16.17 -0.99
C ASP A 350 11.34 -16.75 0.38
N GLU A 351 12.36 -17.11 1.16
CA GLU A 351 12.18 -17.61 2.53
C GLU A 351 11.65 -16.53 3.47
N ALA A 352 12.20 -15.31 3.39
CA ALA A 352 11.67 -14.16 4.12
C ALA A 352 10.21 -13.85 3.74
N TRP A 353 9.85 -14.01 2.47
CA TRP A 353 8.49 -13.83 1.97
C TRP A 353 7.53 -14.89 2.52
N LYS A 354 7.93 -16.18 2.55
CA LYS A 354 7.13 -17.24 3.20
C LYS A 354 6.90 -16.95 4.67
N ALA A 355 7.93 -16.50 5.39
CA ALA A 355 7.82 -16.12 6.78
C ALA A 355 6.83 -14.95 7.00
N LEU A 356 6.81 -13.97 6.10
CA LEU A 356 5.80 -12.89 6.09
C LEU A 356 4.40 -13.45 5.92
N LEU A 357 4.17 -14.34 4.95
CA LEU A 357 2.85 -14.93 4.70
C LEU A 357 2.35 -15.74 5.91
N ALA A 358 3.23 -16.47 6.58
CA ALA A 358 2.91 -17.16 7.83
C ALA A 358 2.50 -16.17 8.94
N SER A 359 3.27 -15.08 9.12
CA SER A 359 2.93 -14.02 10.08
C SER A 359 1.62 -13.30 9.74
N GLU A 360 1.33 -13.06 8.46
CA GLU A 360 0.05 -12.49 8.00
C GLU A 360 -1.13 -13.41 8.34
N ALA A 361 -1.00 -14.71 8.05
CA ALA A 361 -2.04 -15.69 8.36
C ALA A 361 -2.26 -15.80 9.87
N GLN A 362 -1.20 -15.72 10.67
CA GLN A 362 -1.30 -15.67 12.12
C GLN A 362 -2.00 -14.39 12.60
N ARG A 363 -1.62 -13.21 12.07
CA ARG A 363 -2.22 -11.93 12.44
C ARG A 363 -3.71 -11.86 12.08
N SER A 364 -4.08 -12.33 10.89
CA SER A 364 -5.49 -12.39 10.49
C SER A 364 -6.30 -13.32 11.40
N ARG A 365 -5.75 -14.49 11.75
CA ARG A 365 -6.39 -15.42 12.69
C ARG A 365 -6.53 -14.81 14.08
N SER A 366 -5.52 -14.12 14.59
CA SER A 366 -5.57 -13.50 15.91
C SER A 366 -6.60 -12.38 15.99
N ILE A 367 -6.68 -11.50 14.97
CA ILE A 367 -7.70 -10.43 14.90
C ILE A 367 -9.10 -11.04 14.89
N ASN A 368 -9.36 -12.04 14.03
CA ASN A 368 -10.67 -12.67 13.94
C ASN A 368 -11.05 -13.43 15.21
N ALA A 369 -10.09 -14.11 15.85
CA ALA A 369 -10.32 -14.80 17.12
C ALA A 369 -10.69 -13.81 18.23
N GLN A 370 -9.99 -12.67 18.32
CA GLN A 370 -10.30 -11.62 19.29
C GLN A 370 -11.69 -11.01 19.06
N ILE A 371 -12.05 -10.67 17.82
CA ILE A 371 -13.40 -10.17 17.50
C ILE A 371 -14.47 -11.18 17.91
N ARG A 372 -14.25 -12.47 17.63
CA ARG A 372 -15.18 -13.53 18.05
C ARG A 372 -15.28 -13.64 19.57
N GLN A 373 -14.15 -13.62 20.27
CA GLN A 373 -14.11 -13.69 21.72
C GLN A 373 -14.84 -12.50 22.39
N ILE A 374 -14.66 -11.29 21.86
CA ILE A 374 -15.33 -10.09 22.36
C ILE A 374 -16.84 -10.19 22.15
N LYS A 375 -17.29 -10.54 20.93
CA LYS A 375 -18.72 -10.74 20.64
C LYS A 375 -19.34 -11.82 21.53
N GLU A 376 -18.62 -12.90 21.75
CA GLU A 376 -19.06 -13.99 22.61
C GLU A 376 -19.19 -13.58 24.08
N SER A 377 -18.25 -12.76 24.57
CA SER A 377 -18.32 -12.19 25.92
C SER A 377 -19.52 -11.27 26.07
N LEU A 378 -19.77 -10.40 25.08
CA LEU A 378 -20.91 -9.48 25.08
C LEU A 378 -22.24 -10.23 25.07
N ARG A 379 -22.37 -11.28 24.26
CA ARG A 379 -23.56 -12.15 24.24
C ARG A 379 -23.87 -12.73 25.63
N LYS A 380 -22.85 -13.30 26.28
CA LYS A 380 -23.01 -13.88 27.62
C LYS A 380 -23.38 -12.83 28.64
N GLN A 381 -22.68 -11.69 28.63
CA GLN A 381 -22.96 -10.59 29.54
C GLN A 381 -24.40 -10.07 29.41
N PHE A 382 -24.87 -9.83 28.19
CA PHE A 382 -26.26 -9.44 27.96
C PHE A 382 -27.23 -10.52 28.46
N ALA A 383 -27.01 -11.78 28.10
CA ALA A 383 -27.86 -12.88 28.51
C ALA A 383 -27.90 -13.08 30.03
N ASP A 384 -26.77 -12.93 30.71
CA ASP A 384 -26.68 -13.06 32.16
C ASP A 384 -27.52 -11.98 32.85
N VAL A 385 -27.42 -10.71 32.41
CA VAL A 385 -28.20 -9.60 32.97
C VAL A 385 -29.68 -9.72 32.61
N ALA A 386 -30.02 -10.05 31.36
CA ALA A 386 -31.40 -10.21 30.90
C ALA A 386 -32.12 -11.38 31.59
N ASN A 387 -31.49 -12.57 31.64
CA ASN A 387 -32.07 -13.73 32.32
C ASN A 387 -32.17 -13.53 33.84
N ASP A 388 -31.25 -12.78 34.45
CA ASP A 388 -31.38 -12.44 35.87
C ASP A 388 -32.54 -11.49 36.14
N PHE A 389 -32.73 -10.51 35.26
CA PHE A 389 -33.84 -9.58 35.32
C PHE A 389 -35.20 -10.29 35.19
N GLU A 390 -35.36 -11.16 34.18
CA GLU A 390 -36.57 -11.97 34.01
C GLU A 390 -36.87 -12.83 35.24
N ARG A 391 -35.86 -13.52 35.80
CA ARG A 391 -36.05 -14.32 37.01
C ARG A 391 -36.56 -13.50 38.19
N ARG A 392 -36.08 -12.25 38.34
CA ARG A 392 -36.55 -11.35 39.40
C ARG A 392 -37.99 -10.89 39.16
N LEU A 393 -38.37 -10.62 37.91
CA LEU A 393 -39.75 -10.31 37.54
C LEU A 393 -40.69 -11.48 37.84
N HIS A 394 -40.32 -12.68 37.40
CA HIS A 394 -41.10 -13.89 37.65
C HIS A 394 -41.24 -14.18 39.15
N LEU A 395 -40.18 -13.95 39.94
CA LEU A 395 -40.23 -14.12 41.39
C LEU A 395 -41.23 -13.16 42.04
N ILE A 396 -41.24 -11.87 41.64
CA ILE A 396 -42.23 -10.90 42.12
C ILE A 396 -43.65 -11.29 41.71
N SER A 397 -43.84 -11.72 40.46
CA SER A 397 -45.15 -12.18 39.97
C SER A 397 -45.66 -13.38 40.77
N SER A 398 -44.78 -14.34 41.07
CA SER A 398 -45.11 -15.50 41.90
C SER A 398 -45.40 -15.13 43.36
N GLU A 399 -44.63 -14.20 43.94
CA GLU A 399 -44.87 -13.69 45.30
C GLU A 399 -46.23 -12.99 45.37
N LEU A 400 -46.54 -12.14 44.39
CA LEU A 400 -47.83 -11.44 44.27
C LEU A 400 -49.01 -12.41 44.18
N ALA A 401 -48.85 -13.49 43.40
CA ALA A 401 -49.88 -14.52 43.26
C ALA A 401 -50.07 -15.35 44.54
N ALA A 402 -49.02 -15.50 45.35
CA ALA A 402 -49.03 -16.26 46.60
C ALA A 402 -49.54 -15.46 47.81
N VAL A 403 -49.83 -14.16 47.66
CA VAL A 403 -50.39 -13.32 48.73
C VAL A 403 -51.77 -13.84 49.14
N ASP A 404 -51.86 -14.31 50.38
CA ASP A 404 -53.05 -14.86 51.03
C ASP A 404 -53.05 -14.54 52.54
N GLY A 405 -54.18 -14.74 53.23
CA GLY A 405 -54.35 -14.46 54.66
C GLY A 405 -55.26 -13.25 54.95
N PRO A 406 -55.21 -12.66 56.17
CA PRO A 406 -56.03 -11.50 56.51
C PRO A 406 -55.72 -10.29 55.61
N LEU A 407 -56.75 -9.53 55.22
CA LEU A 407 -56.64 -8.44 54.26
C LEU A 407 -55.57 -7.40 54.64
N GLU A 408 -55.44 -7.06 55.93
CA GLU A 408 -54.43 -6.13 56.43
C GLU A 408 -52.99 -6.64 56.19
N ALA A 409 -52.77 -7.94 56.37
CA ALA A 409 -51.48 -8.56 56.12
C ALA A 409 -51.20 -8.65 54.61
N GLN A 410 -52.22 -8.94 53.79
CA GLN A 410 -52.10 -8.92 52.34
C GLN A 410 -51.72 -7.52 51.83
N GLN A 411 -52.37 -6.47 52.33
CA GLN A 411 -52.10 -5.08 51.96
C GLN A 411 -50.65 -4.70 52.25
N GLN A 412 -50.14 -5.03 53.44
CA GLN A 412 -48.74 -4.78 53.81
C GLN A 412 -47.76 -5.54 52.93
N GLU A 413 -48.04 -6.81 52.61
CA GLU A 413 -47.17 -7.62 51.76
C GLU A 413 -47.11 -7.09 50.33
N VAL A 414 -48.25 -6.73 49.73
CA VAL A 414 -48.28 -6.17 48.36
C VAL A 414 -47.63 -4.79 48.31
N GLN A 415 -47.82 -3.94 49.33
CA GLN A 415 -47.10 -2.66 49.44
C GLN A 415 -45.60 -2.87 49.57
N HIS A 416 -45.15 -3.85 50.36
CA HIS A 416 -43.74 -4.21 50.46
C HIS A 416 -43.17 -4.68 49.11
N ILE A 417 -43.90 -5.52 48.37
CA ILE A 417 -43.54 -5.92 47.00
C ILE A 417 -43.43 -4.69 46.08
N GLN A 418 -44.37 -3.74 46.17
CA GLN A 418 -44.37 -2.51 45.38
C GLN A 418 -43.10 -1.67 45.60
N THR A 419 -42.55 -1.62 46.82
CA THR A 419 -41.32 -0.87 47.12
C THR A 419 -40.08 -1.38 46.36
N ARG A 420 -40.11 -2.61 45.84
CA ARG A 420 -38.99 -3.20 45.07
C ARG A 420 -38.99 -2.81 43.60
N ILE A 421 -40.12 -2.35 43.07
CA ILE A 421 -40.28 -2.01 41.64
C ILE A 421 -39.31 -0.92 41.16
N PRO A 422 -39.10 0.20 41.88
CA PRO A 422 -38.18 1.25 41.42
C PRO A 422 -36.74 0.75 41.18
N VAL A 423 -36.26 -0.15 42.05
CA VAL A 423 -34.92 -0.74 41.92
C VAL A 423 -34.83 -1.65 40.68
N LEU A 424 -35.90 -2.39 40.37
CA LEU A 424 -35.97 -3.15 39.13
C LEU A 424 -35.94 -2.25 37.90
N SER A 425 -36.71 -1.16 37.89
CA SER A 425 -36.68 -0.19 36.81
C SER A 425 -35.27 0.39 36.57
N GLU A 426 -34.48 0.61 37.61
CA GLU A 426 -33.07 1.00 37.46
C GLU A 426 -32.22 -0.11 36.83
N THR A 427 -32.39 -1.36 37.26
CA THR A 427 -31.64 -2.50 36.68
C THR A 427 -32.00 -2.80 35.21
N LEU A 428 -33.17 -2.35 34.74
CA LEU A 428 -33.52 -2.43 33.30
C LEU A 428 -32.58 -1.55 32.45
N ALA A 429 -32.07 -0.44 33.00
CA ALA A 429 -31.09 0.41 32.32
C ALA A 429 -29.76 -0.34 32.08
N ASP A 430 -29.37 -1.24 32.98
CA ASP A 430 -28.19 -2.09 32.80
C ASP A 430 -28.39 -3.09 31.65
N VAL A 431 -29.60 -3.66 31.52
CA VAL A 431 -29.98 -4.52 30.38
C VAL A 431 -29.89 -3.74 29.07
N ALA A 432 -30.48 -2.53 29.02
CA ALA A 432 -30.45 -1.66 27.85
C ALA A 432 -29.01 -1.25 27.46
N SER A 433 -28.16 -0.95 28.44
CA SER A 433 -26.74 -0.65 28.22
C SER A 433 -26.00 -1.84 27.63
N ALA A 434 -26.22 -3.05 28.15
CA ALA A 434 -25.61 -4.27 27.63
C ALA A 434 -26.08 -4.60 26.20
N GLU A 435 -27.35 -4.34 25.88
CA GLU A 435 -27.90 -4.49 24.52
C GLU A 435 -27.27 -3.48 23.55
N ALA A 436 -27.10 -2.22 23.97
CA ALA A 436 -26.45 -1.18 23.18
C ALA A 436 -24.99 -1.53 22.85
N GLU A 437 -24.25 -2.11 23.80
CA GLU A 437 -22.89 -2.62 23.56
C GLU A 437 -22.87 -3.78 22.55
N CYS A 438 -23.84 -4.70 22.63
CA CYS A 438 -24.03 -5.77 21.66
C CYS A 438 -24.31 -5.22 20.24
N ALA A 439 -25.22 -4.25 20.14
CA ALA A 439 -25.56 -3.58 18.89
C ALA A 439 -24.36 -2.85 18.28
N ALA A 440 -23.59 -2.11 19.09
CA ALA A 440 -22.37 -1.44 18.67
C ALA A 440 -21.30 -2.41 18.16
N ALA A 441 -21.29 -3.65 18.67
CA ALA A 441 -20.44 -4.73 18.21
C ALA A 441 -21.00 -5.52 17.01
N ASN A 442 -22.15 -5.13 16.45
CA ASN A 442 -22.91 -5.88 15.45
C ASN A 442 -23.12 -7.35 15.89
N VAL A 443 -23.62 -7.55 17.11
CA VAL A 443 -24.13 -8.84 17.57
C VAL A 443 -25.61 -8.87 17.22
N GLU A 444 -25.98 -9.68 16.23
CA GLU A 444 -27.35 -9.76 15.71
C GLU A 444 -28.18 -10.84 16.41
N GLU A 445 -27.52 -11.92 16.84
CA GLU A 445 -28.15 -13.09 17.44
C GLU A 445 -27.42 -13.48 18.73
N ASN A 446 -28.21 -13.90 19.72
CA ASN A 446 -27.74 -14.37 21.00
C ASN A 446 -28.42 -15.69 21.38
N ASP A 447 -27.67 -16.79 21.37
CA ASP A 447 -28.19 -18.12 21.71
C ASP A 447 -28.37 -18.34 23.23
N TYR A 448 -27.90 -17.40 24.07
CA TYR A 448 -27.90 -17.53 25.53
C TYR A 448 -29.14 -16.93 26.21
N THR A 449 -29.94 -16.17 25.48
CA THR A 449 -31.20 -15.59 25.97
C THR A 449 -32.19 -15.45 24.83
N VAL A 450 -33.46 -15.66 25.11
CA VAL A 450 -34.57 -15.41 24.18
C VAL A 450 -35.18 -14.02 24.37
N PHE A 451 -34.79 -13.32 25.43
CA PHE A 451 -35.35 -12.05 25.84
C PHE A 451 -34.61 -10.89 25.20
N THR A 452 -35.36 -9.93 24.67
CA THR A 452 -34.87 -8.60 24.29
C THR A 452 -35.14 -7.59 25.40
N CYS A 453 -34.47 -6.44 25.37
CA CYS A 453 -34.76 -5.39 26.35
C CYS A 453 -36.23 -4.94 26.28
N GLN A 454 -36.83 -4.95 25.08
CA GLN A 454 -38.23 -4.58 24.87
C GLN A 454 -39.20 -5.59 25.49
N ASP A 455 -38.90 -6.89 25.40
CA ASP A 455 -39.72 -7.93 26.03
C ASP A 455 -39.74 -7.76 27.56
N LEU A 456 -38.56 -7.50 28.15
CA LEU A 456 -38.41 -7.33 29.59
C LEU A 456 -39.03 -6.02 30.11
N GLU A 457 -38.98 -4.96 29.31
CA GLU A 457 -39.68 -3.70 29.60
C GLU A 457 -41.20 -3.94 29.66
N PHE A 458 -41.75 -4.65 28.66
CA PHE A 458 -43.17 -5.01 28.63
C PHE A 458 -43.58 -5.92 29.79
N GLU A 459 -42.77 -6.92 30.15
CA GLU A 459 -43.05 -7.79 31.30
C GLU A 459 -43.03 -7.02 32.63
N LEU A 460 -42.11 -6.07 32.79
CA LEU A 460 -42.08 -5.19 33.95
C LEU A 460 -43.37 -4.36 34.04
N GLU A 461 -43.83 -3.76 32.94
CA GLU A 461 -45.10 -3.02 32.91
C GLU A 461 -46.28 -3.90 33.34
N LEU A 462 -46.33 -5.16 32.88
CA LEU A 462 -47.40 -6.10 33.24
C LEU A 462 -47.39 -6.45 34.74
N VAL A 463 -46.20 -6.63 35.33
CA VAL A 463 -46.07 -6.85 36.78
C VAL A 463 -46.50 -5.62 37.57
N VAL A 464 -46.11 -4.41 37.14
CA VAL A 464 -46.54 -3.14 37.75
C VAL A 464 -48.07 -3.02 37.76
N GLN A 465 -48.70 -3.28 36.61
CA GLN A 465 -50.17 -3.27 36.50
C GLN A 465 -50.82 -4.34 37.41
N SER A 466 -50.25 -5.55 37.46
CA SER A 466 -50.77 -6.62 38.30
C SER A 466 -50.72 -6.28 39.80
N ILE A 467 -49.63 -5.63 40.25
CA ILE A 467 -49.50 -5.13 41.62
C ILE A 467 -50.58 -4.08 41.90
N ALA A 468 -50.74 -3.09 41.01
CA ALA A 468 -51.75 -2.05 41.17
C ALA A 468 -53.17 -2.63 41.28
N LYS A 469 -53.52 -3.58 40.39
CA LYS A 469 -54.82 -4.29 40.45
C LYS A 469 -55.01 -5.08 41.74
N LYS A 470 -53.96 -5.72 42.25
CA LYS A 470 -54.03 -6.49 43.51
C LYS A 470 -54.21 -5.56 44.71
N ILE A 471 -53.54 -4.41 44.75
CA ILE A 471 -53.73 -3.37 45.77
C ILE A 471 -55.18 -2.88 45.75
N ALA A 472 -55.67 -2.44 44.59
CA ALA A 472 -57.04 -1.98 44.40
C ALA A 472 -58.07 -3.03 44.85
N PHE A 473 -57.86 -4.30 44.48
CA PHE A 473 -58.72 -5.40 44.92
C PHE A 473 -58.74 -5.55 46.45
N ILE A 474 -57.58 -5.56 47.10
CA ILE A 474 -57.48 -5.70 48.56
C ILE A 474 -58.12 -4.51 49.28
N ASP A 475 -57.83 -3.28 48.84
CA ASP A 475 -58.39 -2.06 49.42
C ASP A 475 -59.92 -2.08 49.34
N ASN A 476 -60.48 -2.44 48.19
CA ASN A 476 -61.93 -2.54 48.00
C ASN A 476 -62.56 -3.62 48.91
N GLN A 477 -61.89 -4.76 49.11
CA GLN A 477 -62.37 -5.81 50.03
C GLN A 477 -62.31 -5.38 51.51
N ILE A 478 -61.31 -4.58 51.91
CA ILE A 478 -61.22 -4.02 53.27
C ILE A 478 -62.41 -3.10 53.52
N VAL A 479 -62.70 -2.21 52.57
CA VAL A 479 -63.84 -1.29 52.62
C VAL A 479 -65.15 -2.06 52.74
N SER A 480 -65.42 -3.03 51.85
CA SER A 480 -66.62 -3.85 51.88
C SER A 480 -66.82 -4.58 53.23
N ARG A 481 -65.75 -5.07 53.86
CA ARG A 481 -65.82 -5.76 55.16
C ARG A 481 -66.16 -4.82 56.32
N ASN A 482 -65.70 -3.57 56.26
CA ASN A 482 -65.94 -2.59 57.32
C ASN A 482 -67.34 -1.95 57.23
N MET A 483 -68.04 -2.12 56.10
CA MET A 483 -69.41 -1.64 55.90
C MET A 483 -70.45 -2.65 56.41
N THR A 484 -70.78 -2.58 57.70
CA THR A 484 -71.73 -3.49 58.35
C THR A 484 -73.21 -3.21 58.06
N ASN A 485 -73.53 -2.05 57.52
CA ASN A 485 -74.91 -1.58 57.33
C ASN A 485 -75.54 -2.03 56.00
N LEU A 486 -74.78 -2.70 55.14
CA LEU A 486 -75.21 -3.13 53.81
C LEU A 486 -75.31 -4.66 53.72
N THR A 487 -76.29 -5.16 52.97
CA THR A 487 -76.38 -6.59 52.69
C THR A 487 -75.28 -7.02 51.71
N PRO A 488 -74.78 -8.28 51.76
CA PRO A 488 -73.77 -8.77 50.83
C PRO A 488 -74.14 -8.60 49.34
N ALA A 489 -75.44 -8.72 49.01
CA ALA A 489 -75.93 -8.53 47.65
C ALA A 489 -75.87 -7.06 47.18
N GLN A 490 -76.13 -6.10 48.08
CA GLN A 490 -76.00 -4.66 47.78
C GLN A 490 -74.53 -4.28 47.60
N LEU A 491 -73.64 -4.80 48.45
CA LEU A 491 -72.19 -4.60 48.31
C LEU A 491 -71.66 -5.16 46.98
N GLU A 492 -72.07 -6.38 46.61
CA GLU A 492 -71.69 -6.98 45.32
C GLU A 492 -72.21 -6.17 44.13
N GLN A 493 -73.44 -5.65 44.22
CA GLN A 493 -74.00 -4.76 43.20
C GLN A 493 -73.18 -3.47 43.07
N PHE A 494 -72.85 -2.80 44.17
CA PHE A 494 -72.08 -1.56 44.15
C PHE A 494 -70.64 -1.77 43.67
N GLU A 495 -69.98 -2.85 44.09
CA GLU A 495 -68.65 -3.25 43.61
C GLU A 495 -68.66 -3.52 42.09
N SER A 496 -69.67 -4.26 41.60
CA SER A 496 -69.80 -4.55 40.18
C SER A 496 -70.03 -3.29 39.34
N THR A 497 -70.84 -2.35 39.85
CA THR A 497 -71.09 -1.06 39.19
C THR A 497 -69.82 -0.23 39.17
N PHE A 498 -69.14 -0.06 40.30
CA PHE A 498 -67.90 0.72 40.39
C PHE A 498 -66.86 0.21 39.39
N ARG A 499 -66.60 -1.10 39.37
CA ARG A 499 -65.65 -1.71 38.43
C ARG A 499 -66.06 -1.63 36.96
N TYR A 500 -67.36 -1.66 36.67
CA TYR A 500 -67.83 -1.56 35.29
C TYR A 500 -67.59 -0.16 34.70
N PHE A 501 -67.64 0.87 35.54
CA PHE A 501 -67.47 2.26 35.12
C PHE A 501 -66.04 2.80 35.30
N ASP A 502 -65.22 2.22 36.18
CA ASP A 502 -63.77 2.47 36.26
C ASP A 502 -63.05 1.84 35.04
N ARG A 503 -63.14 2.50 33.89
CA ARG A 503 -62.65 1.94 32.60
C ARG A 503 -61.15 1.99 32.46
N ASP A 504 -60.49 2.91 33.16
CA ASP A 504 -59.04 3.07 33.15
C ASP A 504 -58.35 2.25 34.27
N GLU A 505 -59.14 1.51 35.06
CA GLU A 505 -58.67 0.70 36.19
C GLU A 505 -57.84 1.52 37.19
N SER A 506 -58.15 2.82 37.31
CA SER A 506 -57.47 3.75 38.21
C SER A 506 -57.85 3.53 39.67
N ASN A 507 -58.87 2.70 39.93
CA ASN A 507 -59.51 2.50 41.22
C ASN A 507 -60.14 3.79 41.77
N THR A 508 -60.48 4.72 40.87
CA THR A 508 -61.18 5.98 41.15
C THR A 508 -62.14 6.29 40.02
N LEU A 509 -63.32 6.84 40.32
CA LEU A 509 -64.25 7.27 39.28
C LEU A 509 -64.04 8.75 38.96
N ASN A 510 -63.79 9.07 37.70
CA ASN A 510 -63.89 10.46 37.27
C ASN A 510 -65.36 10.92 37.25
N GLN A 511 -65.59 12.23 37.11
CA GLN A 511 -66.94 12.81 37.17
C GLN A 511 -67.95 12.17 36.20
N SER A 512 -67.50 11.85 34.99
CA SER A 512 -68.36 11.20 33.99
C SER A 512 -68.67 9.74 34.31
N GLU A 513 -67.69 9.01 34.86
CA GLU A 513 -67.85 7.61 35.29
C GLU A 513 -68.73 7.51 36.52
N MET A 514 -68.55 8.41 37.50
CA MET A 514 -69.40 8.49 38.69
C MET A 514 -70.86 8.78 38.32
N THR A 515 -71.09 9.73 37.39
CA THR A 515 -72.44 10.07 36.91
C THR A 515 -73.10 8.87 36.22
N ALA A 516 -72.35 8.16 35.38
CA ALA A 516 -72.85 6.97 34.69
C ALA A 516 -73.10 5.81 35.66
N ALA A 517 -72.25 5.64 36.68
CA ALA A 517 -72.40 4.66 37.74
C ALA A 517 -73.68 4.90 38.57
N LEU A 518 -73.91 6.13 39.02
CA LEU A 518 -75.13 6.49 39.76
C LEU A 518 -76.39 6.31 38.92
N ALA A 519 -76.35 6.75 37.65
CA ALA A 519 -77.47 6.56 36.73
C ALA A 519 -77.81 5.07 36.51
N SER A 520 -76.79 4.19 36.49
CA SER A 520 -76.99 2.74 36.36
C SER A 520 -77.65 2.10 37.58
N LEU A 521 -77.49 2.71 38.77
CA LEU A 521 -78.14 2.33 40.01
C LEU A 521 -79.54 2.96 40.17
N GLY A 522 -79.99 3.72 39.16
CA GLY A 522 -81.29 4.38 39.16
C GLY A 522 -81.31 5.75 39.85
N ILE A 523 -80.14 6.28 40.22
CA ILE A 523 -79.98 7.57 40.89
C ILE A 523 -79.60 8.62 39.83
N VAL A 524 -80.51 9.54 39.52
CA VAL A 524 -80.31 10.57 38.49
C VAL A 524 -80.45 11.95 39.10
N TYR A 525 -79.37 12.73 39.06
CA TYR A 525 -79.33 14.14 39.44
C TYR A 525 -79.18 15.04 38.22
N SER A 526 -79.38 16.36 38.39
CA SER A 526 -79.05 17.33 37.34
C SER A 526 -77.54 17.48 37.17
N ASP A 527 -77.07 17.94 36.02
CA ASP A 527 -75.63 18.14 35.78
C ASP A 527 -75.00 19.13 36.80
N GLU A 528 -75.76 20.13 37.25
CA GLU A 528 -75.30 21.10 38.26
C GLU A 528 -75.15 20.46 39.65
N ASP A 529 -76.12 19.64 40.06
CA ASP A 529 -76.10 18.92 41.34
C ASP A 529 -75.01 17.82 41.34
N MET A 530 -74.83 17.12 40.22
CA MET A 530 -73.78 16.11 40.06
C MET A 530 -72.38 16.70 40.22
N ASN A 531 -72.15 17.90 39.67
CA ASN A 531 -70.87 18.59 39.82
C ASN A 531 -70.61 18.93 41.28
N TYR A 532 -71.63 19.43 42.00
CA TYR A 532 -71.52 19.75 43.41
C TYR A 532 -71.25 18.50 44.27
N ILE A 533 -71.98 17.41 44.05
CA ILE A 533 -71.79 16.14 44.76
C ILE A 533 -70.39 15.56 44.49
N TYR A 534 -69.94 15.57 43.23
CA TYR A 534 -68.60 15.11 42.87
C TYR A 534 -67.51 15.92 43.58
N ASP A 535 -67.58 17.25 43.51
CA ASP A 535 -66.60 18.13 44.16
C ASP A 535 -66.59 17.95 45.68
N GLN A 536 -67.77 17.75 46.29
CA GLN A 536 -67.89 17.50 47.72
C GLN A 536 -67.25 16.15 48.12
N VAL A 537 -67.54 15.08 47.38
CA VAL A 537 -66.93 13.76 47.63
C VAL A 537 -65.42 13.79 47.45
N VAL A 538 -64.92 14.48 46.42
CA VAL A 538 -63.48 14.69 46.21
C VAL A 538 -62.87 15.54 47.32
N GLN A 539 -63.58 16.54 47.84
CA GLN A 539 -63.10 17.34 48.96
C GLN A 539 -62.98 16.53 50.26
N ASP A 540 -63.95 15.65 50.53
CA ASP A 540 -64.02 14.88 51.77
C ASP A 540 -63.08 13.66 51.77
N TYR A 541 -62.93 12.99 50.62
CA TYR A 541 -62.15 11.76 50.48
C TYR A 541 -60.89 11.90 49.63
N GLY A 542 -60.64 13.07 49.04
CA GLY A 542 -59.50 13.35 48.15
C GLY A 542 -59.71 12.87 46.70
N ALA A 543 -60.42 11.76 46.51
CA ALA A 543 -60.83 11.22 45.21
C ALA A 543 -62.10 10.37 45.38
N VAL A 544 -62.81 10.10 44.28
CA VAL A 544 -63.95 9.17 44.29
C VAL A 544 -63.46 7.74 44.24
N SER A 545 -62.85 7.27 45.34
CA SER A 545 -62.48 5.88 45.54
C SER A 545 -63.73 5.01 45.77
N PHE A 546 -63.55 3.69 45.79
CA PHE A 546 -64.65 2.78 46.13
C PHE A 546 -65.23 3.06 47.52
N GLU A 547 -64.41 3.44 48.50
CA GLU A 547 -64.86 3.86 49.83
C GLU A 547 -65.76 5.09 49.78
N ALA A 548 -65.32 6.13 49.07
CA ALA A 548 -66.08 7.36 48.91
C ALA A 548 -67.42 7.11 48.18
N PHE A 549 -67.38 6.26 47.15
CA PHE A 549 -68.56 5.87 46.38
C PHE A 549 -69.57 5.06 47.21
N ILE A 550 -69.11 4.12 48.03
CA ILE A 550 -69.97 3.33 48.93
C ILE A 550 -70.59 4.21 50.01
N ASN A 551 -69.80 5.07 50.67
CA ASN A 551 -70.33 5.97 51.70
C ASN A 551 -71.39 6.92 51.14
N LEU A 552 -71.17 7.45 49.93
CA LEU A 552 -72.19 8.24 49.23
C LEU A 552 -73.47 7.42 48.97
N LEU A 553 -73.34 6.17 48.51
CA LEU A 553 -74.50 5.32 48.25
C LEU A 553 -75.25 4.94 49.53
N VAL A 554 -74.56 4.72 50.64
CA VAL A 554 -75.16 4.52 51.97
C VAL A 554 -75.95 5.76 52.37
N ASP A 555 -75.35 6.94 52.28
CA ASP A 555 -76.01 8.22 52.61
C ASP A 555 -77.26 8.48 51.75
N ILE A 556 -77.25 8.04 50.48
CA ILE A 556 -78.39 8.19 49.56
C ILE A 556 -79.48 7.14 49.81
N THR A 557 -79.16 5.95 50.34
CA THR A 557 -80.08 4.79 50.44
C THR A 557 -80.63 4.52 51.85
N GLU A 558 -80.11 5.14 52.91
CA GLU A 558 -80.73 5.11 54.23
C GLU A 558 -82.02 5.97 54.26
N ASP A 559 -83.16 5.36 53.93
CA ASP A 559 -84.50 5.92 54.18
C ASP A 559 -84.72 6.06 55.71
N GLN A 560 -84.57 7.27 56.25
CA GLN A 560 -84.95 7.57 57.63
C GLN A 560 -86.48 7.60 57.78
N THR A 561 -87.12 6.46 58.09
CA THR A 561 -88.51 6.46 58.55
C THR A 561 -88.56 6.78 60.04
N SER A 562 -88.97 8.01 60.40
CA SER A 562 -89.09 8.40 61.81
C SER A 562 -90.31 7.74 62.46
N PRO A 563 -90.30 7.49 63.79
CA PRO A 563 -91.45 6.91 64.52
C PRO A 563 -92.76 7.67 64.30
N GLU A 564 -92.67 8.98 64.08
CA GLU A 564 -93.81 9.88 63.86
C GLU A 564 -94.43 9.69 62.47
N GLN A 565 -93.62 9.48 61.43
CA GLN A 565 -94.09 9.22 60.07
C GLN A 565 -94.76 7.84 59.96
N LEU A 566 -94.22 6.83 60.65
CA LEU A 566 -94.83 5.50 60.76
C LEU A 566 -96.18 5.56 61.48
N ARG A 567 -96.29 6.42 62.49
CA ARG A 567 -97.54 6.70 63.21
C ARG A 567 -98.60 7.31 62.30
N GLU A 568 -98.25 8.30 61.50
CA GLU A 568 -99.17 8.90 60.54
C GLU A 568 -99.63 7.91 59.47
N ALA A 569 -98.73 7.03 59.01
CA ALA A 569 -99.08 5.98 58.05
C ALA A 569 -100.11 4.99 58.64
N PHE A 570 -99.93 4.54 59.89
CA PHE A 570 -100.92 3.70 60.56
C PHE A 570 -102.23 4.43 60.84
N ARG A 571 -102.20 5.73 61.18
CA ARG A 571 -103.43 6.55 61.29
C ARG A 571 -104.19 6.65 59.98
N GLY A 572 -103.48 6.80 58.86
CA GLY A 572 -104.06 6.81 57.52
C GLY A 572 -104.77 5.49 57.19
N ILE A 573 -104.18 4.35 57.57
CA ILE A 573 -104.79 3.02 57.39
C ILE A 573 -105.99 2.84 58.33
N ALA A 574 -105.88 3.30 59.57
CA ALA A 574 -106.90 3.18 60.61
C ALA A 574 -108.08 4.15 60.44
N SER A 575 -108.03 5.08 59.47
CA SER A 575 -108.99 6.18 59.32
C SER A 575 -109.14 6.99 60.61
N ASP A 576 -108.02 7.47 61.16
CA ASP A 576 -107.89 8.25 62.41
C ASP A 576 -108.27 7.53 63.72
N LYS A 577 -108.46 6.21 63.70
CA LYS A 577 -108.62 5.42 64.92
C LYS A 577 -107.25 5.13 65.55
N LEU A 578 -107.21 4.97 66.88
CA LEU A 578 -106.00 4.59 67.63
C LEU A 578 -105.74 3.07 67.60
N PHE A 579 -106.48 2.34 66.77
CA PHE A 579 -106.33 0.90 66.56
C PHE A 579 -106.61 0.58 65.08
N VAL A 580 -106.12 -0.56 64.60
CA VAL A 580 -106.43 -1.11 63.29
C VAL A 580 -107.20 -2.42 63.43
N THR A 581 -108.11 -2.70 62.51
CA THR A 581 -108.72 -4.02 62.38
C THR A 581 -108.03 -4.83 61.28
N GLU A 582 -108.23 -6.15 61.29
CA GLU A 582 -107.74 -6.99 60.18
C GLU A 582 -108.33 -6.55 58.82
N LEU A 583 -109.54 -6.00 58.81
CA LEU A 583 -110.16 -5.47 57.61
C LEU A 583 -109.43 -4.20 57.12
N ASP A 584 -109.09 -3.28 58.03
CA ASP A 584 -108.36 -2.05 57.69
C ASP A 584 -106.98 -2.36 57.06
N LEU A 585 -106.24 -3.32 57.63
CA LEU A 585 -104.95 -3.77 57.11
C LEU A 585 -105.08 -4.43 55.73
N ARG A 586 -106.13 -5.20 55.49
CA ARG A 586 -106.40 -5.81 54.17
C ARG A 586 -106.85 -4.78 53.13
N ILE A 587 -107.62 -3.76 53.52
CA ILE A 587 -108.05 -2.67 52.64
C ILE A 587 -106.85 -1.83 52.20
N ALA A 588 -105.84 -1.65 53.06
CA ALA A 588 -104.59 -1.00 52.73
C ALA A 588 -103.65 -1.83 51.81
N HIS A 589 -104.12 -2.97 51.29
CA HIS A 589 -103.38 -3.86 50.39
C HIS A 589 -102.06 -4.40 50.96
N LEU A 590 -101.97 -4.56 52.29
CA LEU A 590 -100.82 -5.20 52.91
C LEU A 590 -100.74 -6.70 52.53
N PRO A 591 -99.53 -7.25 52.28
CA PRO A 591 -99.35 -8.67 52.03
C PRO A 591 -99.90 -9.53 53.18
N ALA A 592 -100.52 -10.67 52.87
CA ALA A 592 -101.17 -11.53 53.87
C ALA A 592 -100.21 -11.96 55.00
N SER A 593 -98.95 -12.26 54.67
CA SER A 593 -97.90 -12.61 55.65
C SER A 593 -97.60 -11.48 56.63
N SER A 594 -97.64 -10.22 56.16
CA SER A 594 -97.42 -9.04 56.99
C SER A 594 -98.61 -8.79 57.90
N VAL A 595 -99.84 -8.97 57.39
CA VAL A 595 -101.06 -8.86 58.20
C VAL A 595 -101.07 -9.91 59.31
N ASP A 596 -100.71 -11.16 59.01
CA ASP A 596 -100.66 -12.24 60.01
C ASP A 596 -99.61 -11.94 61.10
N TYR A 597 -98.43 -11.46 60.71
CA TYR A 597 -97.39 -11.05 61.66
C TYR A 597 -97.86 -9.88 62.56
N LEU A 598 -98.43 -8.82 61.99
CA LEU A 598 -98.92 -7.66 62.75
C LEU A 598 -100.00 -8.05 63.76
N LYS A 599 -100.84 -9.02 63.43
CA LYS A 599 -101.85 -9.56 64.34
C LYS A 599 -101.25 -10.33 65.53
N GLU A 600 -100.08 -10.94 65.36
CA GLU A 600 -99.39 -11.64 66.46
C GLU A 600 -98.66 -10.68 67.38
N VAL A 601 -98.09 -9.59 66.84
CA VAL A 601 -97.19 -8.71 67.61
C VAL A 601 -97.87 -7.49 68.19
N MET A 602 -98.98 -7.01 67.61
CA MET A 602 -99.71 -5.85 68.14
C MET A 602 -100.58 -6.25 69.35
N PRO A 603 -100.60 -5.44 70.43
CA PRO A 603 -101.50 -5.65 71.55
C PRO A 603 -102.96 -5.66 71.11
N ILE A 604 -103.71 -6.68 71.54
CA ILE A 604 -105.13 -6.86 71.17
C ILE A 604 -106.04 -6.34 72.27
N VAL A 605 -107.01 -5.51 71.88
CA VAL A 605 -108.15 -5.09 72.71
C VAL A 605 -109.43 -5.62 72.05
N ARG A 606 -110.39 -6.11 72.84
CA ARG A 606 -111.69 -6.55 72.31
C ARG A 606 -112.73 -5.49 72.59
N ASN A 607 -113.50 -5.10 71.57
CA ASN A 607 -114.59 -4.15 71.73
C ASN A 607 -115.85 -4.80 72.35
N ASP A 608 -116.86 -3.98 72.66
CA ASP A 608 -118.12 -4.42 73.29
C ASP A 608 -118.92 -5.44 72.43
N ALA A 609 -118.58 -5.60 71.15
CA ALA A 609 -119.14 -6.60 70.24
C ALA A 609 -118.30 -7.89 70.13
N GLY A 610 -117.14 -7.95 70.80
CA GLY A 610 -116.26 -9.12 70.89
C GLY A 610 -115.24 -9.26 69.75
N GLU A 611 -115.14 -8.26 68.86
CA GLU A 611 -114.19 -8.24 67.73
C GLU A 611 -112.79 -7.78 68.15
N PRO A 612 -111.70 -8.33 67.58
CA PRO A 612 -110.34 -7.96 67.92
C PRO A 612 -109.88 -6.66 67.22
N GLU A 613 -109.43 -5.70 68.02
CA GLU A 613 -108.83 -4.43 67.60
C GLU A 613 -107.35 -4.44 68.00
N TYR A 614 -106.46 -4.07 67.08
CA TYR A 614 -105.00 -4.11 67.27
C TYR A 614 -104.47 -2.69 67.51
N ASP A 615 -103.90 -2.46 68.70
CA ASP A 615 -103.39 -1.15 69.14
C ASP A 615 -101.98 -0.92 68.58
N TYR A 616 -101.93 -0.25 67.42
CA TYR A 616 -100.65 0.07 66.77
C TYR A 616 -99.90 1.20 67.49
N GLU A 617 -100.59 2.11 68.20
CA GLU A 617 -99.96 3.22 68.92
C GLU A 617 -99.09 2.68 70.06
N ARG A 618 -99.65 1.77 70.85
CA ARG A 618 -98.92 1.12 71.94
C ARG A 618 -97.83 0.18 71.45
N TRP A 619 -98.08 -0.54 70.35
CA TRP A 619 -97.06 -1.38 69.74
C TRP A 619 -95.87 -0.55 69.23
N LEU A 620 -96.13 0.59 68.58
CA LEU A 620 -95.09 1.50 68.13
C LEU A 620 -94.32 2.09 69.32
N ASP A 621 -94.98 2.44 70.43
CA ASP A 621 -94.28 2.86 71.65
C ASP A 621 -93.37 1.76 72.19
N ASP A 622 -93.82 0.51 72.26
CA ASP A 622 -93.00 -0.60 72.77
C ASP A 622 -91.83 -0.96 71.83
N VAL A 623 -91.99 -0.76 70.52
CA VAL A 623 -90.95 -1.05 69.51
C VAL A 623 -89.90 0.07 69.44
N PHE A 624 -90.29 1.32 69.71
CA PHE A 624 -89.42 2.50 69.64
C PHE A 624 -88.97 3.05 71.00
N ALA A 625 -89.30 2.38 72.12
CA ALA A 625 -88.90 2.76 73.49
C ALA A 625 -87.43 2.49 73.83
#